data_AF-A0A965QPU5-F1
#
_entry.id   AF-A0A965QPU5-F1
#
_cell.length_a   1.000
_cell.length_b   1.000
_cell.length_c   1.000
_cell.angle_alpha   90.00
_cell.angle_beta   90.00
_cell.angle_gamma   90.00
#
_symmetry.space_group_name_H-M   'P 1'
#
loop_
_entity.id
_entity.type
_entity.pdbx_description
1 polymer ?
#
loop_
_entity_poly.entity_id
_entity_poly.type
_entity_poly.pdbx_seq_one_letter_code
_entity_poly.pdbx_strand_id
1 'polypeptide(L)'
;MKRPVALAAARTLMTSCIRFGLIGLAAGVLSCPATTCPAEDPAFPTASGRWTVAAEPVYVDPDDDWAKDPSVIQVGATFYMYYTSANPWQDGGAGGRGEPRIDYATSPDGLHWTYQGVAIPRGQPGAWDEERPQAPAKPILKDGTWYLYYAGKSAKRGVEIGYATSTDLRHWTKHPGNPVLAKGKCNDPFIFLEDGTYHLFYTSGGDAILSVTSTDLVTWSAEPRHTGAVGEGSVVVKDGPTYTLFGCIGFSGHGEFYKAYTTDDLRRPFSDRGRMAIDNPDFASGTISHGDIIRQGNDYWFYLQGTRDGGRRFRIALAKRPVPAAAAPVPTR
;
A
#
# COMPACT_ATOMS: atom_id res chain seq x y z
N MET A 1 61.01 -24.25 0.64
CA MET A 1 60.76 -25.48 -0.14
C MET A 1 59.39 -25.38 -0.79
N LYS A 2 59.42 -25.37 -2.14
CA LYS A 2 58.39 -25.66 -3.17
C LYS A 2 56.89 -25.60 -2.80
N ARG A 3 56.18 -24.63 -3.41
CA ARG A 3 54.86 -24.84 -4.05
C ARG A 3 55.04 -25.67 -5.34
N PRO A 4 53.97 -26.16 -5.98
CA PRO A 4 53.48 -25.36 -7.10
C PRO A 4 51.95 -25.29 -7.25
N VAL A 5 51.57 -24.15 -7.82
CA VAL A 5 50.33 -23.83 -8.54
C VAL A 5 50.55 -24.20 -10.02
N ALA A 6 49.50 -24.64 -10.72
CA ALA A 6 49.45 -24.83 -12.17
C ALA A 6 47.99 -24.58 -12.62
N LEU A 7 47.66 -24.01 -13.77
CA LEU A 7 48.39 -23.32 -14.82
C LEU A 7 47.34 -22.54 -15.64
N ALA A 8 47.71 -21.34 -16.11
CA ALA A 8 46.95 -20.59 -17.11
C ALA A 8 47.21 -21.14 -18.51
N ALA A 9 46.26 -20.94 -19.44
CA ALA A 9 46.57 -20.88 -20.86
C ALA A 9 45.78 -19.73 -21.50
N ALA A 10 46.51 -18.75 -22.01
CA ALA A 10 46.07 -17.70 -22.91
C ALA A 10 47.02 -17.69 -24.11
N ARG A 11 46.56 -17.02 -25.20
CA ARG A 11 47.25 -16.59 -26.44
C ARG A 11 46.78 -17.36 -27.69
N THR A 12 46.62 -16.79 -28.89
CA THR A 12 46.69 -15.43 -29.49
C THR A 12 46.33 -15.63 -30.98
N LEU A 13 45.75 -14.65 -31.68
CA LEU A 13 46.29 -14.15 -32.98
C LEU A 13 45.47 -12.97 -33.58
N MET A 14 46.19 -11.87 -33.78
CA MET A 14 45.94 -10.76 -34.73
C MET A 14 45.83 -11.31 -36.17
N THR A 15 45.25 -10.66 -37.20
CA THR A 15 45.64 -9.38 -37.83
C THR A 15 44.69 -9.07 -39.02
N SER A 16 44.55 -7.78 -39.35
CA SER A 16 44.01 -7.15 -40.59
C SER A 16 44.46 -7.85 -41.91
N CYS A 17 43.75 -7.84 -43.06
CA CYS A 17 43.49 -6.69 -43.96
C CYS A 17 42.75 -7.12 -45.28
N ILE A 18 42.10 -6.14 -45.95
CA ILE A 18 41.77 -6.01 -47.40
C ILE A 18 40.34 -6.31 -47.94
N ARG A 19 39.88 -5.31 -48.72
CA ARG A 19 38.61 -5.01 -49.44
C ARG A 19 38.14 -6.03 -50.48
N PHE A 20 36.82 -6.04 -50.77
CA PHE A 20 36.22 -5.73 -52.10
C PHE A 20 34.68 -5.64 -52.03
N GLY A 21 34.09 -4.73 -52.82
CA GLY A 21 32.71 -4.87 -53.34
C GLY A 21 31.65 -3.87 -52.85
N LEU A 22 31.47 -2.77 -53.60
CA LEU A 22 30.24 -1.98 -53.60
C LEU A 22 29.06 -2.83 -54.12
N ILE A 23 27.95 -2.88 -53.38
CA ILE A 23 26.60 -3.00 -53.95
C ILE A 23 25.68 -2.09 -53.12
N GLY A 24 25.10 -1.09 -53.78
CA GLY A 24 24.13 -0.18 -53.17
C GLY A 24 22.81 -0.89 -52.88
N LEU A 25 22.25 -0.64 -51.70
CA LEU A 25 20.85 -0.92 -51.42
C LEU A 25 20.18 0.31 -50.84
N ALA A 26 19.02 0.63 -51.41
CA ALA A 26 18.16 1.73 -51.07
C ALA A 26 17.72 1.68 -49.60
N ALA A 27 17.68 2.85 -48.96
CA ALA A 27 17.13 3.04 -47.63
C ALA A 27 15.60 2.81 -47.66
N GLY A 28 15.18 1.60 -47.33
CA GLY A 28 13.82 1.31 -46.91
C GLY A 28 13.67 1.70 -45.44
N VAL A 29 12.89 2.74 -45.17
CA VAL A 29 12.46 3.08 -43.81
C VAL A 29 11.53 1.95 -43.35
N LEU A 30 12.07 1.01 -42.57
CA LEU A 30 11.29 0.04 -41.83
C LEU A 30 10.52 0.79 -40.74
N SER A 31 9.26 1.13 -41.02
CA SER A 31 8.33 1.55 -39.98
C SER A 31 8.11 0.36 -39.04
N CYS A 32 8.62 0.46 -37.83
CA CYS A 32 8.29 -0.47 -36.76
C CYS A 32 6.77 -0.39 -36.53
N PRO A 33 6.00 -1.48 -36.61
CA PRO A 33 4.60 -1.42 -36.23
C PRO A 33 4.55 -1.11 -34.75
N ALA A 34 4.03 0.07 -34.41
CA ALA A 34 3.72 0.44 -33.05
C ALA A 34 2.87 -0.69 -32.47
N THR A 35 3.44 -1.43 -31.52
CA THR A 35 2.70 -2.41 -30.74
C THR A 35 1.69 -1.61 -29.95
N THR A 36 0.46 -1.53 -30.44
CA THR A 36 -0.64 -0.93 -29.71
C THR A 36 -0.74 -1.69 -28.39
N CYS A 37 -0.52 -1.00 -27.27
CA CYS A 37 -0.91 -1.55 -25.98
C CYS A 37 -2.38 -2.01 -26.08
N PRO A 38 -2.73 -3.19 -25.58
CA PRO A 38 -4.12 -3.62 -25.58
C PRO A 38 -4.96 -2.53 -24.91
N ALA A 39 -6.05 -2.13 -25.57
CA ALA A 39 -7.02 -1.22 -24.99
C ALA A 39 -7.50 -1.81 -23.65
N GLU A 40 -7.59 -0.97 -22.62
CA GLU A 40 -8.10 -1.39 -21.32
C GLU A 40 -9.46 -2.07 -21.49
N ASP A 41 -9.61 -3.28 -20.95
CA ASP A 41 -10.88 -4.00 -20.97
C ASP A 41 -11.90 -3.20 -20.14
N PRO A 42 -12.98 -2.66 -20.76
CA PRO A 42 -14.00 -1.90 -20.03
C PRO A 42 -14.73 -2.73 -18.96
N ALA A 43 -14.53 -4.06 -18.91
CA ALA A 43 -15.07 -4.92 -17.87
C ALA A 43 -14.27 -4.91 -16.54
N PHE A 44 -13.12 -4.24 -16.48
CA PHE A 44 -12.34 -4.09 -15.25
C PHE A 44 -12.70 -2.79 -14.50
N PRO A 45 -12.80 -2.82 -13.15
CA PRO A 45 -13.00 -1.60 -12.38
C PRO A 45 -11.90 -0.60 -12.69
N THR A 46 -12.22 0.68 -12.78
CA THR A 46 -11.16 1.59 -13.22
C THR A 46 -10.07 1.83 -12.19
N ALA A 47 -10.35 1.61 -10.91
CA ALA A 47 -9.29 1.57 -9.93
C ALA A 47 -8.25 0.44 -10.19
N SER A 48 -8.62 -0.63 -10.91
CA SER A 48 -7.74 -1.77 -11.21
C SER A 48 -7.01 -1.63 -12.56
N GLY A 49 -5.71 -1.96 -12.63
CA GLY A 49 -4.89 -1.90 -13.86
C GLY A 49 -3.54 -1.20 -13.68
N ARG A 50 -3.07 -0.44 -14.68
CA ARG A 50 -1.73 0.17 -14.71
C ARG A 50 -1.75 1.60 -14.14
N TRP A 51 -0.86 1.88 -13.20
CA TRP A 51 -0.73 3.17 -12.49
C TRP A 51 0.58 3.87 -12.83
N THR A 52 0.55 5.20 -12.90
CA THR A 52 1.75 6.00 -13.19
C THR A 52 2.28 6.63 -11.91
N VAL A 53 3.59 6.56 -11.68
CA VAL A 53 4.22 7.25 -10.55
C VAL A 53 4.12 8.75 -10.73
N ALA A 54 3.63 9.45 -9.71
CA ALA A 54 3.57 10.90 -9.67
C ALA A 54 4.71 11.50 -8.84
N ALA A 55 5.14 10.83 -7.76
CA ALA A 55 6.26 11.28 -6.94
C ALA A 55 6.91 10.10 -6.19
N GLU A 56 8.25 10.08 -6.13
CA GLU A 56 9.00 9.08 -5.35
C GLU A 56 10.35 9.63 -4.85
N PRO A 57 10.52 9.83 -3.53
CA PRO A 57 9.47 9.82 -2.52
C PRO A 57 8.48 10.98 -2.69
N VAL A 58 7.23 10.78 -2.27
CA VAL A 58 6.32 11.88 -1.93
C VAL A 58 6.49 12.30 -0.46
N TYR A 59 6.94 11.38 0.40
CA TYR A 59 7.22 11.69 1.80
C TYR A 59 8.35 10.83 2.37
N VAL A 60 9.13 11.43 3.26
CA VAL A 60 10.17 10.80 4.08
C VAL A 60 9.95 11.32 5.49
N ASP A 61 9.90 10.43 6.46
CA ASP A 61 9.85 10.83 7.87
C ASP A 61 11.18 11.52 8.24
N PRO A 62 11.17 12.81 8.63
CA PRO A 62 12.39 13.53 9.00
C PRO A 62 12.97 13.12 10.37
N ASP A 63 12.18 12.47 11.23
CA ASP A 63 12.57 12.06 12.57
C ASP A 63 13.26 10.69 12.55
N ASP A 64 12.60 9.70 11.94
CA ASP A 64 12.97 8.29 12.03
C ASP A 64 13.49 7.71 10.69
N ASP A 65 13.37 8.42 9.56
CA ASP A 65 13.56 7.88 8.20
C ASP A 65 12.72 6.59 7.93
N TRP A 66 11.62 6.44 8.67
CA TRP A 66 10.79 5.23 8.64
C TRP A 66 9.31 5.57 8.56
N ALA A 67 8.78 5.61 7.33
CA ALA A 67 7.35 5.71 7.09
C ALA A 67 6.81 4.45 6.38
N LYS A 68 6.07 3.61 7.11
CA LYS A 68 5.40 2.39 6.62
C LYS A 68 3.89 2.49 6.75
N ASP A 69 3.17 1.65 5.99
CA ASP A 69 1.72 1.46 6.15
C ASP A 69 0.94 2.78 6.17
N PRO A 70 1.10 3.64 5.14
CA PRO A 70 0.45 4.95 5.14
C PRO A 70 -1.06 4.77 5.02
N SER A 71 -1.82 5.54 5.78
CA SER A 71 -3.23 5.79 5.53
C SER A 71 -3.50 7.28 5.42
N VAL A 72 -4.31 7.67 4.44
CA VAL A 72 -4.51 9.06 4.05
C VAL A 72 -5.99 9.43 4.04
N ILE A 73 -6.29 10.59 4.62
CA ILE A 73 -7.60 11.24 4.52
C ILE A 73 -7.42 12.72 4.18
N GLN A 74 -8.36 13.28 3.42
CA GLN A 74 -8.51 14.71 3.27
C GLN A 74 -9.74 15.19 4.04
N VAL A 75 -9.56 16.20 4.88
CA VAL A 75 -10.64 16.87 5.63
C VAL A 75 -10.52 18.37 5.41
N GLY A 76 -11.54 18.95 4.78
CA GLY A 76 -11.47 20.33 4.29
C GLY A 76 -10.31 20.50 3.31
N ALA A 77 -9.46 21.50 3.54
CA ALA A 77 -8.31 21.81 2.70
C ALA A 77 -7.02 21.05 3.12
N THR A 78 -7.09 20.14 4.10
CA THR A 78 -5.90 19.50 4.68
C THR A 78 -5.95 17.99 4.48
N PHE A 79 -4.85 17.45 3.98
CA PHE A 79 -4.56 16.03 3.98
C PHE A 79 -3.85 15.65 5.28
N TYR A 80 -4.18 14.48 5.79
CA TYR A 80 -3.56 13.84 6.93
C TYR A 80 -3.08 12.47 6.50
N MET A 81 -1.82 12.15 6.80
CA MET A 81 -1.25 10.82 6.62
C MET A 81 -0.84 10.29 7.98
N TYR A 82 -1.36 9.12 8.35
CA TYR A 82 -0.93 8.35 9.51
C TYR A 82 -0.08 7.19 9.02
N TYR A 83 1.00 6.88 9.70
CA TYR A 83 1.91 5.84 9.23
C TYR A 83 2.64 5.18 10.41
N THR A 84 3.00 3.91 10.23
CA THR A 84 3.85 3.18 11.17
C THR A 84 5.26 3.76 11.14
N SER A 85 5.69 4.30 12.27
CA SER A 85 7.07 4.75 12.54
C SER A 85 7.72 3.76 13.51
N ALA A 86 8.32 2.70 12.97
CA ALA A 86 8.90 1.63 13.78
C ALA A 86 9.91 0.82 12.96
N ASN A 87 11.12 0.56 13.48
CA ASN A 87 11.99 -0.49 12.96
C ASN A 87 11.88 -1.77 13.81
N PRO A 88 11.13 -2.80 13.38
CA PRO A 88 10.97 -3.99 14.20
C PRO A 88 11.82 -5.18 13.77
N TRP A 89 12.70 -5.04 12.77
CA TRP A 89 13.33 -6.19 12.12
C TRP A 89 14.84 -6.29 12.33
N GLN A 90 15.44 -5.43 13.15
CA GLN A 90 16.89 -5.44 13.33
C GLN A 90 17.26 -5.40 14.81
N ASP A 91 17.41 -6.58 15.41
CA ASP A 91 18.39 -6.76 16.47
C ASP A 91 19.76 -6.29 15.93
N GLY A 92 20.33 -5.23 16.52
CA GLY A 92 21.68 -4.78 16.15
C GLY A 92 21.82 -3.59 15.19
N GLY A 93 20.77 -2.77 15.01
CA GLY A 93 20.92 -1.36 14.64
C GLY A 93 21.47 -1.04 13.24
N ALA A 94 20.58 -0.87 12.26
CA ALA A 94 20.76 0.02 11.11
C ALA A 94 19.42 0.35 10.43
N GLY A 95 18.56 1.10 11.12
CA GLY A 95 17.36 1.70 10.53
C GLY A 95 16.46 2.26 11.63
N GLY A 96 16.01 3.51 11.49
CA GLY A 96 15.22 4.16 12.52
C GLY A 96 15.99 4.67 13.75
N ARG A 97 15.57 5.81 14.29
CA ARG A 97 16.10 6.50 15.47
C ARG A 97 15.16 6.45 16.68
N GLY A 98 13.89 6.05 16.51
CA GLY A 98 12.86 6.19 17.54
C GLY A 98 12.12 4.91 17.96
N GLU A 99 11.34 5.04 19.04
CA GLU A 99 10.49 3.99 19.61
C GLU A 99 9.31 3.66 18.68
N PRO A 100 8.94 2.37 18.46
CA PRO A 100 7.78 1.99 17.66
C PRO A 100 6.48 2.72 18.03
N ARG A 101 5.92 3.46 17.06
CA ARG A 101 4.75 4.32 17.22
C ARG A 101 4.02 4.51 15.89
N ILE A 102 2.87 5.19 15.93
CA ILE A 102 2.23 5.75 14.74
C ILE A 102 2.42 7.25 14.80
N ASP A 103 3.05 7.79 13.77
CA ASP A 103 3.23 9.22 13.58
C ASP A 103 2.27 9.72 12.51
N TYR A 104 2.16 11.05 12.40
CA TYR A 104 1.36 11.66 11.34
C TYR A 104 2.03 12.88 10.72
N ALA A 105 1.63 13.13 9.46
CA ALA A 105 2.02 14.29 8.69
C ALA A 105 0.79 14.95 8.06
N THR A 106 0.88 16.24 7.76
CA THR A 106 -0.17 16.99 7.06
C THR A 106 0.33 17.58 5.76
N SER A 107 -0.57 17.76 4.81
CA SER A 107 -0.26 18.42 3.54
C SER A 107 -1.42 19.30 3.08
N PRO A 108 -1.16 20.46 2.45
CA PRO A 108 -2.21 21.27 1.82
C PRO A 108 -2.63 20.75 0.44
N ASP A 109 -1.81 19.91 -0.20
CA ASP A 109 -1.98 19.49 -1.60
C ASP A 109 -1.79 17.99 -1.83
N GLY A 110 -1.48 17.23 -0.78
CA GLY A 110 -1.20 15.80 -0.82
C GLY A 110 0.16 15.45 -1.46
N LEU A 111 0.98 16.45 -1.82
CA LEU A 111 2.28 16.30 -2.45
C LEU A 111 3.43 16.78 -1.55
N HIS A 112 3.22 17.89 -0.85
CA HIS A 112 4.20 18.48 0.07
C HIS A 112 3.76 18.25 1.50
N TRP A 113 4.46 17.36 2.21
CA TRP A 113 4.07 16.88 3.53
C TRP A 113 4.94 17.49 4.63
N THR A 114 4.32 17.82 5.75
CA THR A 114 4.97 18.33 6.97
C THR A 114 4.72 17.37 8.12
N TYR A 115 5.78 16.87 8.73
CA TYR A 115 5.72 16.05 9.94
C TYR A 115 5.04 16.81 11.10
N GLN A 116 4.18 16.12 11.85
CA GLN A 116 3.43 16.72 12.95
C GLN A 116 3.67 16.05 14.31
N GLY A 117 4.41 14.94 14.36
CA GLY A 117 4.67 14.23 15.61
C GLY A 117 3.91 12.91 15.74
N VAL A 118 3.80 12.47 16.99
CA VAL A 118 3.21 11.19 17.37
C VAL A 118 1.68 11.27 17.41
N ALA A 119 1.02 10.38 16.68
CA ALA A 119 -0.42 10.17 16.77
C ALA A 119 -0.74 9.10 17.84
N ILE A 120 -0.13 7.91 17.74
CA ILE A 120 -0.33 6.81 18.69
C ILE A 120 1.02 6.39 19.28
N PRO A 121 1.28 6.67 20.56
CA PRO A 121 2.52 6.25 21.20
C PRO A 121 2.53 4.73 21.42
N ARG A 122 3.72 4.17 21.64
CA ARG A 122 3.87 2.78 22.07
C ARG A 122 3.04 2.47 23.32
N GLY A 123 2.52 1.25 23.41
CA GLY A 123 1.92 0.75 24.64
C GLY A 123 2.93 0.69 25.79
N GLN A 124 2.46 0.91 27.02
CA GLN A 124 3.26 0.66 28.22
C GLN A 124 3.51 -0.85 28.39
N PRO A 125 4.54 -1.27 29.14
CA PRO A 125 4.75 -2.68 29.45
C PRO A 125 3.49 -3.35 30.00
N GLY A 126 3.15 -4.51 29.45
CA GLY A 126 1.93 -5.28 29.71
C GLY A 126 0.73 -4.91 28.83
N ALA A 127 0.80 -3.84 28.03
CA ALA A 127 -0.25 -3.48 27.09
C ALA A 127 -0.30 -4.41 25.88
N TRP A 128 -1.45 -4.45 25.20
CA TRP A 128 -1.67 -5.28 24.01
C TRP A 128 -0.84 -4.82 22.78
N ASP A 129 -0.47 -3.55 22.75
CA ASP A 129 0.37 -2.89 21.75
C ASP A 129 1.74 -2.48 22.32
N GLU A 130 2.21 -3.19 23.37
CA GLU A 130 3.47 -2.90 24.07
C GLU A 130 4.72 -3.14 23.22
N GLU A 131 4.67 -3.89 22.13
CA GLU A 131 5.83 -4.00 21.23
C GLU A 131 5.75 -2.95 20.13
N ARG A 132 4.57 -2.79 19.53
CA ARG A 132 4.39 -1.93 18.36
C ARG A 132 2.92 -1.66 18.08
N PRO A 133 2.46 -0.40 18.12
CA PRO A 133 1.31 0.03 17.33
C PRO A 133 1.74 0.20 15.85
N GLN A 134 0.90 -0.21 14.91
CA GLN A 134 1.20 -0.22 13.48
C GLN A 134 -0.07 -0.21 12.61
N ALA A 135 0.15 -0.05 11.30
CA ALA A 135 -0.84 -0.20 10.25
C ALA A 135 -2.14 0.54 10.58
N PRO A 136 -2.07 1.89 10.73
CA PRO A 136 -3.27 2.69 10.94
C PRO A 136 -4.23 2.53 9.77
N ALA A 137 -5.51 2.34 10.07
CA ALA A 137 -6.57 2.51 9.10
C ALA A 137 -6.80 4.00 8.83
N LYS A 138 -7.60 4.29 7.80
CA LYS A 138 -8.08 5.64 7.56
C LYS A 138 -9.00 6.11 8.70
N PRO A 139 -8.82 7.34 9.24
CA PRO A 139 -9.75 7.89 10.21
C PRO A 139 -11.18 7.92 9.67
N ILE A 140 -12.13 7.57 10.53
CA ILE A 140 -13.55 7.61 10.19
C ILE A 140 -14.33 8.45 11.22
N LEU A 141 -15.23 9.30 10.73
CA LEU A 141 -16.01 10.22 11.57
C LEU A 141 -17.36 9.59 11.92
N LYS A 142 -17.73 9.66 13.20
CA LYS A 142 -19.07 9.36 13.70
C LYS A 142 -19.42 10.32 14.82
N ASP A 143 -20.57 10.99 14.71
CA ASP A 143 -21.11 11.88 15.74
C ASP A 143 -20.09 12.91 16.30
N GLY A 144 -19.29 13.51 15.40
CA GLY A 144 -18.27 14.50 15.78
C GLY A 144 -16.96 13.91 16.34
N THR A 145 -16.85 12.58 16.45
CA THR A 145 -15.66 11.88 16.93
C THR A 145 -15.01 11.09 15.80
N TRP A 146 -13.72 11.30 15.61
CA TRP A 146 -12.89 10.50 14.72
C TRP A 146 -12.41 9.24 15.41
N TYR A 147 -12.41 8.12 14.68
CA TYR A 147 -11.89 6.83 15.10
C TYR A 147 -10.72 6.45 14.22
N LEU A 148 -9.59 6.10 14.84
CA LEU A 148 -8.40 5.57 14.17
C LEU A 148 -8.19 4.14 14.65
N TYR A 149 -8.54 3.19 13.80
CA TYR A 149 -8.24 1.78 14.02
C TYR A 149 -6.77 1.52 13.70
N TYR A 150 -6.12 0.67 14.49
CA TYR A 150 -4.73 0.29 14.27
C TYR A 150 -4.46 -1.10 14.83
N ALA A 151 -3.45 -1.77 14.30
CA ALA A 151 -2.99 -3.05 14.82
C ALA A 151 -1.94 -2.84 15.91
N GLY A 152 -1.98 -3.69 16.93
CA GLY A 152 -1.05 -3.67 18.06
C GLY A 152 -0.41 -5.04 18.23
N LYS A 153 0.91 -5.05 18.44
CA LYS A 153 1.68 -6.26 18.68
C LYS A 153 2.11 -6.36 20.14
N SER A 154 2.02 -7.56 20.69
CA SER A 154 2.69 -7.96 21.94
C SER A 154 3.15 -9.41 21.88
N ALA A 155 4.22 -9.73 22.60
CA ALA A 155 4.76 -11.10 22.68
C ALA A 155 3.71 -12.12 23.14
N LYS A 156 2.87 -11.72 24.11
CA LYS A 156 1.91 -12.62 24.77
C LYS A 156 0.65 -12.84 23.96
N ARG A 157 0.24 -11.87 23.13
CA ARG A 157 -1.08 -11.87 22.46
C ARG A 157 -1.01 -11.94 20.95
N GLY A 158 0.17 -11.78 20.36
CA GLY A 158 0.32 -11.70 18.92
C GLY A 158 -0.10 -10.32 18.41
N VAL A 159 -0.79 -10.29 17.27
CA VAL A 159 -1.25 -9.05 16.62
C VAL A 159 -2.77 -8.99 16.68
N GLU A 160 -3.27 -7.91 17.27
CA GLU A 160 -4.69 -7.65 17.52
C GLU A 160 -5.05 -6.25 16.99
N ILE A 161 -6.34 -5.90 16.90
CA ILE A 161 -6.80 -4.56 16.47
C ILE A 161 -7.50 -3.84 17.61
N GLY A 162 -7.13 -2.58 17.81
CA GLY A 162 -7.77 -1.63 18.71
C GLY A 162 -8.04 -0.32 17.98
N TYR A 163 -8.53 0.68 18.71
CA TYR A 163 -8.71 2.02 18.16
C TYR A 163 -8.39 3.13 19.16
N ALA A 164 -8.19 4.33 18.63
CA ALA A 164 -8.14 5.57 19.38
C ALA A 164 -9.18 6.56 18.83
N THR A 165 -9.58 7.52 19.67
CA THR A 165 -10.53 8.57 19.29
C THR A 165 -9.89 9.95 19.30
N SER A 166 -10.36 10.83 18.43
CA SER A 166 -9.93 12.23 18.34
C SER A 166 -11.09 13.14 17.95
N THR A 167 -11.04 14.41 18.33
CA THR A 167 -11.96 15.45 17.86
C THR A 167 -11.34 16.37 16.80
N ASP A 168 -10.02 16.25 16.55
CA ASP A 168 -9.26 17.21 15.76
C ASP A 168 -8.26 16.59 14.76
N LEU A 169 -8.21 15.25 14.68
CA LEU A 169 -7.26 14.49 13.84
C LEU A 169 -5.79 14.75 14.21
N ARG A 170 -5.51 15.17 15.45
CA ARG A 170 -4.15 15.48 15.91
C ARG A 170 -3.88 14.79 17.23
N HIS A 171 -4.78 14.97 18.19
CA HIS A 171 -4.67 14.38 19.51
C HIS A 171 -5.56 13.16 19.60
N TRP A 172 -4.95 12.00 19.86
CA TRP A 172 -5.63 10.71 19.89
C TRP A 172 -5.59 10.09 21.29
N THR A 173 -6.74 9.57 21.74
CA THR A 173 -6.87 8.87 23.01
C THR A 173 -7.19 7.40 22.76
N LYS A 174 -6.32 6.48 23.19
CA LYS A 174 -6.54 5.02 23.07
C LYS A 174 -7.77 4.61 23.87
N HIS A 175 -8.62 3.77 23.28
CA HIS A 175 -9.77 3.22 23.99
C HIS A 175 -9.32 2.27 25.12
N PRO A 176 -9.82 2.42 26.36
CA PRO A 176 -9.37 1.63 27.52
C PRO A 176 -9.72 0.14 27.42
N GLY A 177 -10.76 -0.20 26.67
CA GLY A 177 -11.15 -1.60 26.42
C GLY A 177 -10.45 -2.23 25.21
N ASN A 178 -9.39 -1.61 24.67
CA ASN A 178 -8.61 -2.23 23.61
C ASN A 178 -7.92 -3.52 24.08
N PRO A 179 -7.68 -4.48 23.17
CA PRO A 179 -8.09 -4.50 21.76
C PRO A 179 -9.55 -4.91 21.60
N VAL A 180 -10.13 -4.53 20.45
CA VAL A 180 -11.51 -4.86 20.10
C VAL A 180 -11.63 -6.07 19.15
N LEU A 181 -10.55 -6.46 18.47
CA LEU A 181 -10.45 -7.72 17.73
C LEU A 181 -9.20 -8.48 18.15
N ALA A 182 -9.38 -9.68 18.69
CA ALA A 182 -8.33 -10.44 19.39
C ALA A 182 -8.20 -11.91 18.94
N LYS A 183 -9.10 -12.40 18.07
CA LYS A 183 -9.14 -13.82 17.69
C LYS A 183 -8.27 -14.07 16.47
N GLY A 184 -7.08 -14.65 16.69
CA GLY A 184 -6.10 -14.93 15.63
C GLY A 184 -5.30 -13.68 15.23
N LYS A 185 -4.44 -13.79 14.20
CA LYS A 185 -3.76 -12.62 13.62
C LYS A 185 -4.83 -11.65 13.12
N CYS A 186 -4.88 -10.45 13.67
CA CYS A 186 -5.73 -9.35 13.20
C CYS A 186 -4.82 -8.17 12.88
N ASN A 187 -4.44 -7.98 11.63
CA ASN A 187 -3.48 -6.95 11.22
C ASN A 187 -4.03 -6.10 10.06
N ASP A 188 -3.37 -4.97 9.77
CA ASP A 188 -3.65 -4.13 8.59
C ASP A 188 -5.13 -3.72 8.45
N PRO A 189 -5.72 -3.11 9.49
CA PRO A 189 -7.10 -2.68 9.43
C PRO A 189 -7.35 -1.67 8.31
N PHE A 190 -8.46 -1.85 7.60
CA PHE A 190 -9.02 -0.86 6.70
C PHE A 190 -10.53 -0.74 6.92
N ILE A 191 -11.04 0.49 6.98
CA ILE A 191 -12.45 0.72 7.32
C ILE A 191 -13.19 1.43 6.19
N PHE A 192 -14.39 0.95 5.89
CA PHE A 192 -15.29 1.49 4.87
C PHE A 192 -16.70 1.63 5.44
N LEU A 193 -17.37 2.76 5.18
CA LEU A 193 -18.77 2.96 5.54
C LEU A 193 -19.64 2.84 4.29
N GLU A 194 -20.61 1.94 4.32
CA GLU A 194 -21.60 1.76 3.27
C GLU A 194 -22.99 1.61 3.90
N ASP A 195 -23.97 2.40 3.46
CA ASP A 195 -25.37 2.30 3.89
C ASP A 195 -25.58 2.19 5.42
N GLY A 196 -24.83 3.01 6.18
CA GLY A 196 -24.90 3.02 7.65
C GLY A 196 -24.21 1.83 8.35
N THR A 197 -23.54 0.96 7.59
CA THR A 197 -22.76 -0.17 8.09
C THR A 197 -21.27 0.09 7.89
N TYR A 198 -20.51 0.00 8.97
CA TYR A 198 -19.06 0.01 8.93
C TYR A 198 -18.53 -1.38 8.64
N HIS A 199 -17.66 -1.51 7.66
CA HIS A 199 -16.94 -2.71 7.30
C HIS A 199 -15.46 -2.52 7.64
N LEU A 200 -14.96 -3.27 8.61
CA LEU A 200 -13.54 -3.30 8.98
C LEU A 200 -12.91 -4.55 8.39
N PHE A 201 -12.10 -4.34 7.36
CA PHE A 201 -11.27 -5.34 6.71
C PHE A 201 -9.96 -5.48 7.46
N TYR A 202 -9.41 -6.69 7.51
CA TYR A 202 -8.11 -6.95 8.13
C TYR A 202 -7.46 -8.21 7.59
N THR A 203 -6.13 -8.23 7.60
CA THR A 203 -5.29 -9.40 7.32
C THR A 203 -5.39 -10.39 8.47
N SER A 204 -5.66 -11.65 8.13
CA SER A 204 -5.66 -12.78 9.06
C SER A 204 -4.54 -13.79 8.78
N GLY A 205 -4.50 -14.89 9.52
CA GLY A 205 -3.50 -15.96 9.30
C GLY A 205 -3.61 -16.56 7.89
N GLY A 206 -2.46 -16.85 7.27
CA GLY A 206 -2.40 -17.36 5.89
C GLY A 206 -2.76 -16.32 4.82
N ASP A 207 -2.62 -15.03 5.15
CA ASP A 207 -2.85 -13.87 4.28
C ASP A 207 -4.29 -13.74 3.76
N ALA A 208 -5.26 -14.38 4.41
CA ALA A 208 -6.67 -14.18 4.08
C ALA A 208 -7.14 -12.81 4.59
N ILE A 209 -7.86 -12.07 3.74
CA ILE A 209 -8.51 -10.81 4.14
C ILE A 209 -9.91 -11.15 4.67
N LEU A 210 -10.16 -10.82 5.93
CA LEU A 210 -11.45 -10.97 6.58
C LEU A 210 -12.13 -9.62 6.74
N SER A 211 -13.43 -9.62 7.03
CA SER A 211 -14.15 -8.42 7.43
C SER A 211 -15.10 -8.68 8.59
N VAL A 212 -15.25 -7.68 9.46
CA VAL A 212 -16.31 -7.61 10.47
C VAL A 212 -17.13 -6.35 10.25
N THR A 213 -18.38 -6.36 10.71
CA THR A 213 -19.30 -5.23 10.54
C THR A 213 -19.73 -4.62 11.86
N SER A 214 -19.98 -3.32 11.86
CA SER A 214 -20.49 -2.56 13.00
C SER A 214 -21.47 -1.47 12.54
N THR A 215 -22.34 -1.01 13.43
CA THR A 215 -23.18 0.19 13.24
C THR A 215 -22.81 1.32 14.19
N ASP A 216 -21.93 1.06 15.16
CA ASP A 216 -21.58 1.98 16.24
C ASP A 216 -20.07 2.31 16.33
N LEU A 217 -19.22 1.65 15.52
CA LEU A 217 -17.75 1.72 15.58
C LEU A 217 -17.17 1.23 16.91
N VAL A 218 -17.88 0.43 17.67
CA VAL A 218 -17.42 -0.07 18.98
C VAL A 218 -17.67 -1.56 19.08
N THR A 219 -18.88 -1.99 18.75
CA THR A 219 -19.34 -3.37 18.77
C THR A 219 -19.22 -3.96 17.37
N TRP A 220 -18.48 -5.06 17.25
CA TRP A 220 -18.23 -5.74 15.99
C TRP A 220 -18.94 -7.09 15.93
N SER A 221 -19.30 -7.53 14.72
CA SER A 221 -19.87 -8.86 14.49
C SER A 221 -18.96 -9.95 15.04
N ALA A 222 -19.53 -10.91 15.77
CA ALA A 222 -18.77 -11.96 16.46
C ALA A 222 -18.01 -12.90 15.53
N GLU A 223 -18.58 -13.18 14.35
CA GLU A 223 -18.00 -14.06 13.35
C GLU A 223 -17.48 -13.24 12.17
N PRO A 224 -16.18 -13.31 11.85
CA PRO A 224 -15.62 -12.61 10.71
C PRO A 224 -16.03 -13.28 9.40
N ARG A 225 -16.22 -12.48 8.37
CA ARG A 225 -16.55 -12.93 7.02
C ARG A 225 -15.29 -13.11 6.20
N HIS A 226 -15.19 -14.24 5.52
CA HIS A 226 -14.17 -14.45 4.49
C HIS A 226 -14.52 -13.65 3.24
N THR A 227 -13.64 -12.75 2.84
CA THR A 227 -13.84 -11.95 1.62
C THR A 227 -13.51 -12.73 0.35
N GLY A 228 -12.78 -13.84 0.44
CA GLY A 228 -12.21 -14.53 -0.72
C GLY A 228 -10.96 -13.86 -1.30
N ALA A 229 -10.59 -12.67 -0.80
CA ALA A 229 -9.36 -11.99 -1.15
C ALA A 229 -8.18 -12.45 -0.27
N VAL A 230 -6.97 -12.29 -0.81
CA VAL A 230 -5.72 -12.54 -0.09
C VAL A 230 -4.77 -11.36 -0.21
N GLY A 231 -3.85 -11.25 0.74
CA GLY A 231 -2.83 -10.22 0.82
C GLY A 231 -2.88 -9.45 2.14
N GLU A 232 -1.88 -8.59 2.33
CA GLU A 232 -1.78 -7.64 3.43
C GLU A 232 -2.19 -6.22 2.99
N GLY A 233 -2.46 -5.32 3.93
CA GLY A 233 -2.74 -3.91 3.62
C GLY A 233 -3.95 -3.71 2.73
N SER A 234 -5.10 -4.28 3.14
CA SER A 234 -6.32 -4.22 2.34
C SER A 234 -6.78 -2.78 2.12
N VAL A 235 -7.21 -2.44 0.90
CA VAL A 235 -7.82 -1.14 0.58
C VAL A 235 -9.06 -1.37 -0.25
N VAL A 236 -10.16 -0.68 0.05
CA VAL A 236 -11.40 -0.76 -0.74
C VAL A 236 -11.76 0.60 -1.31
N VAL A 237 -12.04 0.63 -2.61
CA VAL A 237 -12.61 1.79 -3.32
C VAL A 237 -13.92 1.39 -3.99
N LYS A 238 -14.76 2.38 -4.30
CA LYS A 238 -16.08 2.18 -4.92
C LYS A 238 -16.21 2.99 -6.21
N ASP A 239 -16.53 2.32 -7.31
CA ASP A 239 -16.80 2.85 -8.63
C ASP A 239 -18.23 2.46 -9.05
N GLY A 240 -19.17 3.40 -8.95
CA GLY A 240 -20.59 3.12 -9.22
C GLY A 240 -21.11 1.99 -8.30
N PRO A 241 -21.64 0.88 -8.85
CA PRO A 241 -22.10 -0.25 -8.05
C PRO A 241 -20.97 -1.20 -7.62
N THR A 242 -19.75 -1.01 -8.10
CA THR A 242 -18.65 -1.97 -7.92
C THR A 242 -17.69 -1.52 -6.84
N TYR A 243 -17.42 -2.40 -5.88
CA TYR A 243 -16.32 -2.27 -4.94
C TYR A 243 -15.09 -2.99 -5.48
N THR A 244 -13.94 -2.35 -5.38
CA THR A 244 -12.64 -2.97 -5.69
C THR A 244 -11.82 -3.04 -4.41
N LEU A 245 -11.47 -4.26 -4.01
CA LEU A 245 -10.57 -4.53 -2.90
C LEU A 245 -9.18 -4.84 -3.45
N PHE A 246 -8.17 -4.16 -2.93
CA PHE A 246 -6.77 -4.41 -3.21
C PHE A 246 -6.12 -5.13 -2.04
N GLY A 247 -5.34 -6.16 -2.32
CA GLY A 247 -4.53 -6.88 -1.33
C GLY A 247 -3.09 -7.02 -1.80
N CYS A 248 -2.13 -6.64 -0.96
CA CYS A 248 -0.71 -6.79 -1.26
C CYS A 248 -0.28 -8.25 -1.07
N ILE A 249 0.16 -8.91 -2.15
CA ILE A 249 0.54 -10.34 -2.12
C ILE A 249 2.06 -10.56 -2.17
N GLY A 250 2.84 -9.54 -1.78
CA GLY A 250 4.29 -9.64 -1.66
C GLY A 250 5.05 -9.47 -2.99
N PHE A 251 6.29 -9.95 -3.01
CA PHE A 251 7.30 -9.64 -4.04
C PHE A 251 7.02 -10.34 -5.38
N SER A 252 6.70 -9.57 -6.42
CA SER A 252 6.80 -10.05 -7.80
C SER A 252 7.94 -9.33 -8.52
N GLY A 253 8.79 -10.09 -9.23
CA GLY A 253 9.89 -9.55 -10.05
C GLY A 253 9.44 -8.76 -11.29
N HIS A 254 8.16 -8.38 -11.35
CA HIS A 254 7.52 -7.73 -12.50
C HIS A 254 6.76 -6.45 -12.13
N GLY A 255 6.87 -5.95 -10.89
CA GLY A 255 6.22 -4.68 -10.51
C GLY A 255 4.73 -4.78 -10.18
N GLU A 256 4.21 -6.01 -9.96
CA GLU A 256 2.79 -6.30 -9.75
C GLU A 256 2.55 -6.85 -8.33
N PHE A 257 2.41 -5.95 -7.36
CA PHE A 257 2.42 -6.26 -5.92
C PHE A 257 1.02 -6.41 -5.32
N TYR A 258 -0.01 -5.88 -5.98
CA TYR A 258 -1.39 -5.92 -5.51
C TYR A 258 -2.25 -6.78 -6.42
N LYS A 259 -3.11 -7.60 -5.81
CA LYS A 259 -4.26 -8.19 -6.50
C LYS A 259 -5.47 -7.29 -6.33
N ALA A 260 -6.29 -7.23 -7.37
CA ALA A 260 -7.57 -6.56 -7.34
C ALA A 260 -8.69 -7.61 -7.30
N TYR A 261 -9.70 -7.35 -6.49
CA TYR A 261 -10.88 -8.19 -6.35
C TYR A 261 -12.13 -7.31 -6.42
N THR A 262 -13.25 -7.85 -6.86
CA THR A 262 -14.49 -7.08 -7.02
C THR A 262 -15.70 -7.72 -6.41
N THR A 263 -16.62 -6.89 -5.92
CA THR A 263 -17.98 -7.30 -5.55
C THR A 263 -18.93 -6.15 -5.86
N ASP A 264 -20.22 -6.44 -6.00
CA ASP A 264 -21.29 -5.45 -6.04
C ASP A 264 -21.91 -5.20 -4.65
N ASP A 265 -21.51 -6.00 -3.66
CA ASP A 265 -22.02 -5.97 -2.29
C ASP A 265 -20.90 -6.41 -1.33
N LEU A 266 -20.50 -5.53 -0.41
CA LEU A 266 -19.45 -5.80 0.59
C LEU A 266 -19.77 -6.96 1.54
N ARG A 267 -21.01 -7.46 1.53
CA ARG A 267 -21.43 -8.63 2.32
C ARG A 267 -21.19 -9.96 1.59
N ARG A 268 -20.84 -9.91 0.30
CA ARG A 268 -20.54 -11.08 -0.55
C ARG A 268 -19.03 -11.25 -0.73
N PRO A 269 -18.56 -12.48 -1.01
CA PRO A 269 -17.17 -12.70 -1.41
C PRO A 269 -16.82 -11.90 -2.68
N PHE A 270 -15.58 -11.43 -2.74
CA PHE A 270 -15.03 -10.76 -3.89
C PHE A 270 -14.52 -11.78 -4.92
N SER A 271 -14.66 -11.44 -6.19
CA SER A 271 -14.13 -12.19 -7.33
C SER A 271 -12.77 -11.63 -7.76
N ASP A 272 -11.80 -12.53 -7.98
CA ASP A 272 -10.45 -12.19 -8.46
C ASP A 272 -10.49 -11.48 -9.82
N ARG A 273 -9.81 -10.34 -9.90
CA ARG A 273 -9.62 -9.53 -11.11
C ARG A 273 -8.14 -9.30 -11.36
N GLY A 274 -7.31 -10.31 -11.15
CA GLY A 274 -5.90 -10.26 -11.51
C GLY A 274 -5.11 -9.25 -10.68
N ARG A 275 -4.15 -8.59 -11.34
CA ARG A 275 -3.07 -7.83 -10.69
C ARG A 275 -3.08 -6.37 -11.12
N MET A 276 -2.66 -5.52 -10.20
CA MET A 276 -2.37 -4.12 -10.44
C MET A 276 -0.88 -3.95 -10.77
N ALA A 277 -0.58 -3.13 -11.76
CA ALA A 277 0.78 -2.80 -12.17
C ALA A 277 1.07 -1.33 -11.86
N ILE A 278 2.30 -1.02 -11.44
CA ILE A 278 2.78 0.36 -11.25
C ILE A 278 3.99 0.58 -12.15
N ASP A 279 3.94 1.62 -12.97
CA ASP A 279 4.94 1.94 -13.99
C ASP A 279 6.19 2.53 -13.35
N ASN A 280 7.02 1.67 -12.76
CA ASN A 280 8.17 2.12 -12.00
C ASN A 280 9.31 1.09 -11.90
N PRO A 281 10.52 1.40 -12.40
CA PRO A 281 11.68 0.52 -12.32
C PRO A 281 12.29 0.39 -10.91
N ASP A 282 12.22 1.42 -10.05
CA ASP A 282 12.74 1.34 -8.67
C ASP A 282 11.81 0.50 -7.77
N PHE A 283 10.51 0.60 -8.04
CA PHE A 283 9.45 -0.21 -7.45
C PHE A 283 9.60 -1.71 -7.76
N ALA A 284 10.12 -2.03 -8.95
CA ALA A 284 10.38 -3.39 -9.39
C ALA A 284 11.48 -4.12 -8.59
N SER A 285 12.27 -3.39 -7.78
CA SER A 285 13.30 -3.97 -6.91
C SER A 285 12.76 -4.61 -5.63
N GLY A 286 11.45 -4.48 -5.36
CA GLY A 286 10.72 -5.39 -4.47
C GLY A 286 10.87 -5.11 -2.98
N THR A 287 10.37 -3.97 -2.51
CA THR A 287 10.40 -3.63 -1.07
C THR A 287 9.13 -2.91 -0.61
N ILE A 288 8.00 -3.22 -1.24
CA ILE A 288 6.79 -2.39 -1.18
C ILE A 288 5.63 -3.28 -0.78
N SER A 289 5.00 -2.97 0.34
CA SER A 289 4.06 -3.90 0.96
C SER A 289 3.07 -3.26 1.95
N HIS A 290 2.39 -2.19 1.53
CA HIS A 290 1.19 -1.58 2.15
C HIS A 290 0.92 -0.24 1.45
N GLY A 291 -0.34 0.21 1.43
CA GLY A 291 -0.68 1.57 1.01
C GLY A 291 -2.15 1.89 1.21
N ASP A 292 -2.55 3.09 0.79
CA ASP A 292 -3.93 3.57 0.85
C ASP A 292 -4.28 4.37 -0.40
N ILE A 293 -5.51 4.18 -0.89
CA ILE A 293 -6.01 4.79 -2.12
C ILE A 293 -7.11 5.77 -1.76
N ILE A 294 -6.95 7.02 -2.20
CA ILE A 294 -7.97 8.05 -2.08
C ILE A 294 -8.38 8.54 -3.47
N ARG A 295 -9.63 8.99 -3.58
CA ARG A 295 -10.10 9.71 -4.77
C ARG A 295 -9.81 11.19 -4.62
N GLN A 296 -9.26 11.81 -5.65
CA GLN A 296 -8.90 13.23 -5.71
C GLN A 296 -9.29 13.80 -7.06
N GLY A 297 -10.39 14.54 -7.09
CA GLY A 297 -10.98 15.03 -8.34
C GLY A 297 -11.30 13.87 -9.29
N ASN A 298 -10.67 13.91 -10.46
CA ASN A 298 -10.81 12.90 -11.51
C ASN A 298 -9.73 11.82 -11.45
N ASP A 299 -8.92 11.76 -10.39
CA ASP A 299 -7.86 10.76 -10.25
C ASP A 299 -8.06 9.92 -8.98
N TYR A 300 -7.58 8.68 -9.05
CA TYR A 300 -7.14 7.93 -7.89
C TYR A 300 -5.70 8.29 -7.56
N TRP A 301 -5.45 8.51 -6.27
CA TRP A 301 -4.13 8.75 -5.71
C TRP A 301 -3.82 7.61 -4.77
N PHE A 302 -2.76 6.87 -5.08
CA PHE A 302 -2.32 5.73 -4.31
C PHE A 302 -1.03 6.10 -3.57
N TYR A 303 -1.10 6.19 -2.25
CA TYR A 303 0.05 6.36 -1.38
C TYR A 303 0.54 5.00 -0.93
N LEU A 304 1.79 4.69 -1.19
CA LEU A 304 2.31 3.34 -1.04
C LEU A 304 3.73 3.36 -0.49
N GLN A 305 4.03 2.42 0.40
CA GLN A 305 5.33 2.38 1.05
C GLN A 305 6.43 1.92 0.08
N GLY A 306 7.51 2.66 -0.03
CA GLY A 306 8.74 2.31 -0.71
C GLY A 306 9.86 2.01 0.29
N THR A 307 10.94 1.34 -0.16
CA THR A 307 12.21 1.40 0.58
C THR A 307 13.28 2.16 -0.18
N ARG A 308 14.38 2.41 0.51
CA ARG A 308 15.64 2.92 -0.02
C ARG A 308 16.80 2.19 0.66
N ASP A 309 18.02 2.50 0.21
CA ASP A 309 19.26 2.00 0.81
C ASP A 309 19.31 0.46 0.92
N GLY A 310 18.77 -0.22 -0.10
CA GLY A 310 18.71 -1.69 -0.14
C GLY A 310 17.75 -2.29 0.90
N GLY A 311 16.61 -1.65 1.16
CA GLY A 311 15.60 -2.15 2.10
C GLY A 311 15.79 -1.70 3.55
N ARG A 312 16.74 -0.81 3.83
CA ARG A 312 17.13 -0.42 5.20
C ARG A 312 16.36 0.77 5.76
N ARG A 313 15.67 1.53 4.91
CA ARG A 313 14.81 2.66 5.32
C ARG A 313 13.53 2.68 4.50
N PHE A 314 12.49 3.32 5.03
CA PHE A 314 11.16 3.36 4.40
C PHE A 314 10.75 4.80 4.06
N ARG A 315 10.07 4.94 2.92
CA ARG A 315 9.55 6.22 2.39
C ARG A 315 8.15 5.98 1.85
N ILE A 316 7.39 7.05 1.59
CA ILE A 316 6.12 6.94 0.87
C ILE A 316 6.32 7.43 -0.56
N ALA A 317 5.78 6.70 -1.53
CA ALA A 317 5.64 7.12 -2.91
C ALA A 317 4.19 7.51 -3.20
N LEU A 318 3.94 8.12 -4.35
CA LEU A 318 2.60 8.40 -4.86
C LEU A 318 2.50 7.92 -6.30
N ALA A 319 1.51 7.07 -6.57
CA ALA A 319 1.07 6.76 -7.92
C ALA A 319 -0.32 7.37 -8.17
N LYS A 320 -0.62 7.70 -9.41
CA LYS A 320 -1.89 8.27 -9.84
C LYS A 320 -2.48 7.48 -11.00
N ARG A 321 -3.81 7.52 -11.08
CA ARG A 321 -4.54 7.01 -12.23
C ARG A 321 -5.82 7.82 -12.46
N PRO A 322 -6.14 8.20 -13.71
CA PRO A 322 -7.42 8.80 -14.03
C PRO A 322 -8.61 7.87 -13.74
N VAL A 323 -9.64 8.43 -13.12
CA VAL A 323 -11.00 7.90 -13.10
C VAL A 323 -11.64 8.27 -14.45
N PRO A 324 -12.07 7.33 -15.30
CA PRO A 324 -12.68 7.64 -16.57
C PRO A 324 -13.99 8.37 -16.31
N ALA A 325 -14.32 9.29 -17.20
CA ALA A 325 -15.67 9.84 -17.23
C ALA A 325 -16.67 8.68 -17.35
N ALA A 326 -17.76 8.74 -16.58
CA ALA A 326 -18.88 7.83 -16.80
C ALA A 326 -19.26 7.91 -18.28
N ALA A 327 -19.33 6.75 -18.95
CA ALA A 327 -19.73 6.70 -20.35
C ALA A 327 -21.06 7.45 -20.48
N ALA A 328 -21.12 8.45 -21.36
CA ALA A 328 -22.36 9.13 -21.65
C ALA A 328 -23.41 8.07 -22.04
N PRO A 329 -24.65 8.16 -21.54
CA PRO A 329 -25.68 7.21 -21.93
C PRO A 329 -25.78 7.20 -23.45
N VAL A 330 -25.63 6.02 -24.05
CA VAL A 330 -25.83 5.84 -25.49
C VAL A 330 -27.24 6.34 -25.79
N PRO A 331 -27.41 7.34 -26.68
CA PRO A 331 -28.75 7.79 -27.03
C PRO A 331 -29.50 6.60 -27.62
N THR A 332 -30.61 6.23 -26.99
CA THR A 332 -31.57 5.30 -27.58
C THR A 332 -32.07 5.93 -28.86
N ARG A 333 -31.71 5.33 -30.01
CA ARG A 333 -32.28 5.67 -31.31
C ARG A 333 -33.71 5.13 -31.42
#